data_AF-G3Q9U4-F1
#
_entry.id   AF-G3Q9U4-F1
#
_cell.length_a   1.000
_cell.length_b   1.000
_cell.length_c   1.000
_cell.angle_alpha   90.00
_cell.angle_beta   90.00
_cell.angle_gamma   90.00
#
_symmetry.space_group_name_H-M   'P 1'
#
loop_
_entity.id
_entity.type
_entity.pdbx_description
1 polymer ?
#
loop_
_entity_poly.entity_id
_entity_poly.type
_entity_poly.pdbx_seq_one_letter_code
_entity_poly.pdbx_strand_id
1 'polypeptide(L)'
;PLGAHGVREEPQFVTARAGENVILGCDVSHPLNGQPYVVEWFKYGMPIPFFINFRFYPPHVDPEYAVRLAHDSASASLRRGAA
;
A
#
# COMPACT_ATOMS: atom_id res chain seq x y z
N PRO A 1 27.13 12.82 -16.15
CA PRO A 1 25.86 12.98 -15.40
C PRO A 1 25.17 11.62 -15.29
N LEU A 2 25.14 11.08 -14.07
CA LEU A 2 24.71 9.72 -13.77
C LEU A 2 23.21 9.55 -14.07
N GLY A 3 22.89 8.52 -14.85
CA GLY A 3 21.53 8.17 -15.22
C GLY A 3 20.69 7.92 -13.97
N ALA A 4 19.49 8.51 -13.95
CA ALA A 4 18.45 8.13 -13.02
C ALA A 4 18.15 6.65 -13.27
N HIS A 5 18.72 5.80 -12.41
CA HIS A 5 18.47 4.38 -12.42
C HIS A 5 16.96 4.18 -12.27
N GLY A 6 16.32 3.75 -13.36
CA GLY A 6 15.12 2.95 -13.29
C GLY A 6 15.47 1.65 -12.57
N VAL A 7 15.49 1.70 -11.24
CA VAL A 7 15.41 0.49 -10.43
C VAL A 7 13.97 0.05 -10.57
N ARG A 8 13.72 -0.91 -11.47
CA ARG A 8 12.50 -1.70 -11.39
C ARG A 8 12.62 -2.47 -10.09
N GLU A 9 12.01 -1.98 -9.01
CA GLU A 9 11.89 -2.76 -7.78
C GLU A 9 11.25 -4.09 -8.15
N GLU A 10 11.98 -5.17 -7.90
CA GLU A 10 11.44 -6.51 -8.10
C GLU A 10 10.30 -6.70 -7.11
N PRO A 11 9.11 -7.18 -7.54
CA PRO A 11 7.98 -7.31 -6.66
C PRO A 11 8.37 -8.19 -5.47
N GLN A 12 8.20 -7.64 -4.27
CA GLN A 12 8.49 -8.38 -3.04
C GLN A 12 7.42 -9.45 -2.85
N PHE A 13 7.86 -10.72 -2.85
CA PHE A 13 7.00 -11.83 -2.48
C PHE A 13 6.89 -11.90 -0.96
N VAL A 14 5.70 -11.61 -0.44
CA VAL A 14 5.41 -11.70 0.99
C VAL A 14 4.36 -12.78 1.22
N THR A 15 4.57 -13.62 2.23
CA THR A 15 3.62 -14.65 2.65
C THR A 15 3.24 -14.45 4.11
N ALA A 16 1.99 -14.77 4.45
CA ALA A 16 1.50 -14.74 5.81
C ALA A 16 0.47 -15.85 6.02
N ARG A 17 0.27 -16.26 7.26
CA ARG A 17 -0.75 -17.25 7.60
C ARG A 17 -2.12 -16.59 7.66
N ALA A 18 -3.17 -17.38 7.40
CA ALA A 18 -4.53 -16.90 7.55
C ALA A 18 -4.78 -16.37 8.98
N GLY A 19 -5.37 -15.18 9.09
CA GLY A 19 -5.62 -14.52 10.37
C GLY A 19 -4.40 -13.84 11.01
N GLU A 20 -3.20 -13.96 10.43
CA GLU A 20 -2.03 -13.14 10.78
C GLU A 20 -1.98 -11.87 9.93
N ASN A 21 -1.18 -10.91 10.38
CA ASN A 21 -0.96 -9.66 9.65
C ASN A 21 0.24 -9.81 8.72
N VAL A 22 0.20 -9.13 7.58
CA VAL A 22 1.33 -8.98 6.66
C VAL A 22 1.59 -7.51 6.36
N ILE A 23 2.85 -7.10 6.32
CA ILE A 23 3.20 -5.76 5.85
C ILE A 23 3.48 -5.83 4.36
N LEU A 24 2.69 -5.09 3.58
CA LEU A 24 2.96 -4.86 2.18
C LEU A 24 3.71 -3.53 2.07
N GLY A 25 5.01 -3.63 1.84
CA GLY A 25 5.89 -2.47 1.67
C GLY A 25 5.75 -1.88 0.28
N CYS A 26 5.74 -0.55 0.19
CA CYS A 26 5.87 0.18 -1.06
C CYS A 26 6.69 1.45 -0.79
N ASP A 27 7.82 1.60 -1.47
CA ASP A 27 8.58 2.85 -1.44
C ASP A 27 7.99 3.82 -2.47
N VAL A 28 7.21 4.79 -1.99
CA VAL A 28 6.60 5.80 -2.85
C VAL A 28 7.35 7.11 -2.64
N SER A 29 8.05 7.56 -3.68
CA SER A 29 8.65 8.88 -3.72
C SER A 29 7.56 9.95 -3.73
N HIS A 30 7.41 10.65 -2.61
CA HIS A 30 6.41 11.71 -2.47
C HIS A 30 6.76 12.93 -3.35
N PRO A 31 5.78 13.54 -4.03
CA PRO A 31 6.03 14.75 -4.80
C PRO A 31 6.50 15.88 -3.86
N LEU A 32 7.71 16.40 -4.13
CA LEU A 32 8.42 17.38 -3.29
C LEU A 32 7.71 18.74 -3.20
N ASN A 33 6.76 19.01 -4.11
CA ASN A 33 6.00 20.26 -4.17
C ASN A 33 4.82 20.30 -3.19
N GLY A 34 4.65 19.29 -2.34
CA GLY A 34 3.55 19.22 -1.38
C GLY A 34 2.19 18.98 -2.02
N GLN A 35 2.14 18.58 -3.29
CA GLN A 35 0.87 18.26 -3.94
C GLN A 35 0.21 17.04 -3.30
N PRO A 36 -1.12 17.06 -3.18
CA PRO A 36 -1.86 15.93 -2.67
C PRO A 36 -1.68 14.74 -3.61
N TYR A 37 -1.44 13.57 -3.02
CA TYR A 37 -1.28 12.30 -3.73
C TYR A 37 -2.22 11.27 -3.10
N VAL A 38 -2.59 10.27 -3.91
CA VAL A 38 -3.42 9.14 -3.48
C VAL A 38 -2.55 7.89 -3.54
N VAL A 39 -2.60 7.07 -2.50
CA VAL A 39 -2.00 5.72 -2.50
C VAL A 39 -3.14 4.72 -2.60
N GLU A 40 -3.09 3.86 -3.62
CA GLU A 40 -4.10 2.85 -3.88
C GLU A 40 -3.47 1.46 -3.91
N TRP A 41 -4.10 0.50 -3.23
CA TRP A 41 -3.72 -0.91 -3.32
C TRP A 41 -4.80 -1.72 -4.02
N PHE A 42 -4.37 -2.50 -5.01
CA PHE A 42 -5.22 -3.37 -5.81
C PHE A 42 -4.94 -4.83 -5.51
N LYS A 43 -6.00 -5.63 -5.52
CA LYS A 43 -5.91 -7.08 -5.62
C LYS A 43 -5.89 -7.45 -7.09
N TYR A 44 -4.97 -8.32 -7.50
CA TYR A 44 -4.91 -8.78 -8.88
C TYR A 44 -6.27 -9.32 -9.35
N GLY A 45 -6.71 -8.86 -10.53
CA GLY A 45 -8.00 -9.23 -11.11
C GLY A 45 -9.22 -8.45 -10.59
N MET A 46 -9.06 -7.54 -9.63
CA MET A 46 -10.14 -6.67 -9.14
C MET A 46 -10.02 -5.26 -9.73
N PRO A 47 -11.11 -4.67 -10.27
CA PRO A 47 -11.09 -3.34 -10.88
C PRO A 47 -11.15 -2.18 -9.86
N ILE A 48 -11.52 -2.47 -8.60
CA ILE A 48 -11.70 -1.46 -7.54
C ILE A 48 -10.59 -1.65 -6.50
N PRO A 49 -9.91 -0.59 -6.05
CA PRO A 49 -8.90 -0.70 -5.00
C PRO A 49 -9.55 -1.07 -3.66
N PHE A 50 -8.95 -2.00 -2.93
CA PHE A 50 -9.44 -2.41 -1.61
C PHE A 50 -8.94 -1.46 -0.50
N PHE A 51 -7.97 -0.60 -0.82
CA PHE A 51 -7.46 0.43 0.07
C PHE A 51 -7.14 1.70 -0.70
N ILE A 52 -7.60 2.84 -0.19
CA ILE A 52 -7.33 4.18 -0.74
C ILE A 52 -6.93 5.10 0.41
N ASN A 53 -5.74 5.70 0.34
CA ASN A 53 -5.30 6.71 1.29
C ASN A 53 -5.09 8.05 0.59
N PHE A 54 -5.77 9.08 1.10
CA PHE A 54 -5.63 10.45 0.66
C PHE A 54 -5.32 11.33 1.86
N ARG A 55 -4.19 12.04 1.83
CA ARG A 55 -3.51 12.70 2.98
C ARG A 55 -4.40 13.49 3.95
N PHE A 56 -5.56 13.97 3.52
CA PHE A 56 -6.46 14.82 4.30
C PHE A 56 -7.79 14.16 4.69
N TYR A 57 -7.95 12.86 4.44
CA TYR A 57 -9.18 12.11 4.69
C TYR A 57 -8.87 10.76 5.34
N PRO A 58 -9.81 10.21 6.14
CA PRO A 58 -9.72 8.84 6.60
C PRO A 58 -9.55 7.88 5.41
N PRO A 59 -8.68 6.86 5.52
CA PRO A 59 -8.49 5.89 4.44
C PRO A 59 -9.76 5.09 4.20
N HIS A 60 -10.08 4.83 2.93
CA HIS A 60 -11.11 3.86 2.56
C HIS A 60 -10.51 2.46 2.57
N VAL A 61 -11.19 1.50 3.20
CA VAL A 61 -10.73 0.12 3.34
C VAL A 61 -11.91 -0.82 3.11
N ASP A 62 -11.71 -1.83 2.27
CA ASP A 62 -12.69 -2.91 2.10
C ASP A 62 -12.87 -3.66 3.44
N PRO A 63 -14.11 -3.87 3.92
CA PRO A 63 -14.38 -4.55 5.19
C PRO A 63 -13.81 -5.97 5.33
N GLU A 64 -13.50 -6.68 4.24
CA GLU A 64 -12.80 -7.99 4.28
C GLU A 64 -11.40 -7.88 4.91
N TYR A 65 -10.83 -6.67 4.94
CA TYR A 65 -9.47 -6.40 5.37
C TYR A 65 -9.40 -5.45 6.56
N ALA A 66 -8.64 -5.83 7.58
CA ALA A 66 -8.21 -4.88 8.61
C ALA A 66 -6.86 -4.28 8.21
N VAL A 67 -6.71 -2.96 8.27
CA VAL A 67 -5.46 -2.26 7.96
C VAL A 67 -4.91 -1.53 9.18
N ARG A 68 -3.59 -1.59 9.38
CA ARG A 68 -2.83 -0.68 10.24
C ARG A 68 -1.82 0.06 9.36
N LEU A 69 -1.85 1.39 9.40
CA LEU A 69 -0.98 2.24 8.60
C LEU A 69 0.20 2.73 9.45
N ALA A 70 1.42 2.62 8.93
CA ALA A 70 2.57 3.33 9.47
C ALA A 70 2.67 4.70 8.79
N HIS A 71 2.91 5.75 9.57
CA HIS A 71 2.77 7.14 9.13
C HIS A 71 4.14 7.71 8.74
N ASP A 72 4.70 7.25 7.62
CA ASP A 72 6.04 7.67 7.13
C ASP A 72 6.48 6.89 5.88
N SER A 73 6.02 5.66 5.72
CA SER A 73 6.19 4.83 4.53
C SER A 73 4.81 4.46 3.98
N ALA A 74 4.63 4.28 2.67
CA ALA A 74 3.37 3.79 2.11
C ALA A 74 3.13 2.29 2.42
N SER A 75 3.51 1.87 3.63
CA SER A 75 3.39 0.51 4.12
C SER A 75 2.04 0.30 4.79
N ALA A 76 1.36 -0.77 4.39
CA ALA A 76 0.09 -1.18 4.97
C ALA A 76 0.25 -2.56 5.62
N SER A 77 -0.06 -2.66 6.91
CA SER A 77 -0.24 -3.96 7.57
C SER A 77 -1.66 -4.44 7.29
N LEU A 78 -1.80 -5.46 6.46
CA LEU A 78 -3.06 -6.06 6.07
C LEU A 78 -3.33 -7.35 6.85
N ARG A 79 -4.55 -7.53 7.34
CA ARG A 79 -5.05 -8.80 7.88
C ARG A 79 -6.34 -9.14 7.16
N ARG A 80 -6.35 -10.25 6.41
CA ARG A 80 -7.61 -10.81 5.93
C ARG A 80 -8.35 -11.42 7.12
N GLY A 81 -9.64 -11.10 7.28
CA GLY A 81 -10.49 -11.81 8.22
C GLY A 81 -10.44 -13.32 7.95
N ALA A 82 -10.34 -14.14 9.00
CA ALA A 82 -10.62 -15.56 8.84
C ALA A 82 -12.11 -15.68 8.47
N ALA A 83 -12.40 -16.38 7.37
CA ALA A 83 -13.76 -16.78 7.03
C ALA A 83 -14.28 -17.80 8.07
#